data_AF-A0A8T4P397-F1
#
_entry.id   AF-A0A8T4P397-F1
#
_cell.length_a   1.000
_cell.length_b   1.000
_cell.length_c   1.000
_cell.angle_alpha   90.00
_cell.angle_beta   90.00
_cell.angle_gamma   90.00
#
_symmetry.space_group_name_H-M   'P 1'
#
loop_
_entity.id
_entity.type
_entity.pdbx_description
1 polymer ?
#
loop_
_entity_poly.entity_id
_entity_poly.type
_entity_poly.pdbx_seq_one_letter_code
_entity_poly.pdbx_strand_id
1 'polypeptide(L)' 'MLDKYSGNYTTLSIPGVLAEKLKKRIEGTGFHSLSSYVVYILRQVISNVEGNEKKEQKEAFSEEDEKRVKERLRSLGYLD' A
#
# COMPACT_ATOMS: atom_id res chain seq x y z
N MET A 1 -20.77 -7.22 -4.23
CA MET A 1 -19.70 -6.55 -3.46
C MET A 1 -18.84 -5.68 -4.37
N LEU A 2 -19.37 -4.60 -4.96
CA LEU A 2 -18.59 -3.74 -5.88
C LEU A 2 -18.99 -2.25 -5.82
N ASP A 3 -19.49 -1.79 -4.67
CA ASP A 3 -19.94 -0.39 -4.49
C ASP A 3 -19.20 0.29 -3.33
N LYS A 4 -17.89 0.54 -3.48
CA LYS A 4 -17.14 1.37 -2.52
C LYS A 4 -16.22 2.42 -3.15
N TYR A 5 -16.38 2.70 -4.44
CA TYR A 5 -15.64 3.76 -5.15
C TYR A 5 -16.58 4.72 -5.92
N SER A 6 -17.84 4.82 -5.49
CA SER A 6 -18.73 5.89 -5.95
C SER A 6 -18.30 7.20 -5.30
N GLY A 7 -17.49 7.98 -6.01
CA GLY A 7 -17.13 9.33 -5.61
C GLY A 7 -15.79 9.78 -6.16
N ASN A 8 -15.82 10.40 -7.34
CA ASN A 8 -14.71 11.13 -7.99
C ASN A 8 -13.73 10.27 -8.82
N TYR A 9 -13.96 10.24 -10.12
CA TYR A 9 -12.96 9.81 -11.10
C TYR A 9 -12.12 11.01 -11.55
N THR A 10 -10.80 10.83 -11.60
CA THR A 10 -9.88 11.82 -12.15
C THR A 10 -9.37 11.36 -13.51
N THR A 11 -9.36 12.26 -14.50
CA THR A 11 -8.75 11.98 -15.80
C THR A 11 -7.26 12.33 -15.73
N LEU A 12 -6.41 11.36 -16.09
CA LEU A 12 -4.97 11.53 -16.14
C LEU A 12 -4.50 11.36 -17.59
N SER A 13 -3.71 12.31 -18.06
CA SER A 13 -3.04 12.17 -19.36
C SER A 13 -1.73 11.44 -19.20
N ILE A 14 -1.50 10.43 -20.02
CA ILE A 14 -0.23 9.70 -20.11
C ILE A 14 0.31 9.79 -21.54
N PRO A 15 1.64 9.76 -21.72
CA PRO A 15 2.23 9.72 -23.05
C PRO A 15 1.66 8.55 -23.87
N GLY A 16 1.28 8.79 -25.12
CA GLY A 16 0.65 7.77 -25.99
C GLY A 16 1.51 6.51 -26.13
N VAL A 17 2.84 6.66 -26.18
CA VAL A 17 3.79 5.54 -26.22
C VAL A 17 3.66 4.63 -24.99
N LEU A 18 3.42 5.21 -23.81
CA LEU A 18 3.22 4.43 -22.58
C LEU A 18 1.85 3.73 -22.59
N ALA A 19 0.80 4.42 -23.05
CA ALA A 19 -0.52 3.83 -23.20
C ALA A 19 -0.50 2.60 -24.13
N GLU A 20 0.19 2.68 -25.26
CA GLU A 20 0.32 1.55 -26.20
C GLU A 20 1.08 0.37 -25.59
N LYS A 21 2.17 0.62 -24.85
CA LYS A 21 2.88 -0.44 -24.12
C LYS A 21 1.98 -1.12 -23.08
N LEU A 22 1.16 -0.33 -22.37
CA LEU A 22 0.23 -0.86 -21.37
C LEU A 22 -0.89 -1.68 -22.02
N LYS A 23 -1.44 -1.25 -23.16
CA LYS A 23 -2.43 -2.03 -23.92
C LYS A 23 -1.89 -3.40 -24.31
N LYS A 24 -0.70 -3.46 -24.92
CA LYS A 24 -0.06 -4.73 -25.28
C LYS A 24 0.17 -5.65 -24.08
N ARG A 25 0.44 -5.06 -22.91
CA ARG A 25 0.65 -5.81 -21.67
C ARG A 25 -0.65 -6.36 -21.05
N ILE A 26 -1.79 -5.76 -21.41
CA ILE A 26 -3.12 -6.20 -20.96
C ILE A 26 -3.64 -7.36 -21.81
N GLU A 27 -3.18 -7.50 -23.05
CA GLU A 27 -3.56 -8.61 -23.93
C GLU A 27 -3.28 -9.96 -23.26
N GLY A 28 -4.31 -10.81 -23.16
CA GLY A 28 -4.23 -12.12 -22.49
C GLY A 28 -4.35 -12.08 -20.96
N THR A 29 -4.56 -10.91 -20.36
CA THR A 29 -4.89 -10.77 -18.94
C THR A 29 -6.41 -10.73 -18.72
N GLY A 30 -6.86 -10.92 -17.48
CA GLY A 30 -8.28 -10.78 -17.10
C GLY A 30 -8.76 -9.33 -16.97
N PHE A 31 -7.98 -8.34 -17.41
CA PHE A 31 -8.37 -6.93 -17.30
C PHE A 31 -9.19 -6.48 -18.51
N HIS A 32 -10.41 -6.02 -18.24
CA HIS A 32 -11.36 -5.55 -19.25
C HIS A 32 -11.13 -4.09 -19.69
N SER A 33 -10.29 -3.34 -18.98
CA SER A 33 -9.99 -1.94 -19.31
C SER A 33 -8.58 -1.53 -18.90
N LEU A 34 -8.00 -0.60 -19.67
CA LEU A 34 -6.72 0.04 -19.36
C LEU A 34 -6.77 0.78 -18.03
N SER A 35 -7.88 1.46 -17.75
CA SER A 35 -8.10 2.17 -16.48
C SER A 35 -8.03 1.22 -15.28
N SER A 36 -8.69 0.05 -15.36
CA SER A 36 -8.65 -0.96 -14.29
C SER A 36 -7.23 -1.48 -14.04
N TYR A 37 -6.47 -1.69 -15.12
CA TYR A 37 -5.08 -2.14 -15.02
C TYR A 37 -4.17 -1.09 -14.37
N VAL A 38 -4.29 0.18 -14.78
CA VAL A 38 -3.52 1.29 -14.21
C VAL A 38 -3.86 1.47 -12.73
N VAL A 39 -5.15 1.45 -12.37
CA VAL A 39 -5.57 1.52 -10.97
C VAL A 39 -5.01 0.36 -10.15
N TYR A 40 -4.99 -0.85 -10.69
CA TYR A 40 -4.37 -2.00 -10.03
C TYR A 40 -2.88 -1.77 -9.77
N ILE A 41 -2.11 -1.35 -10.78
CA ILE A 41 -0.67 -1.06 -10.62
C ILE A 41 -0.45 0.03 -9.58
N LEU A 42 -1.17 1.15 -9.67
CA LEU A 42 -1.03 2.27 -8.73
C LEU A 42 -1.30 1.83 -7.30
N ARG A 43 -2.32 0.97 -7.10
CA ARG A 43 -2.61 0.40 -5.78
C ARG A 43 -1.46 -0.47 -5.27
N GLN A 44 -0.89 -1.32 -6.11
CA GLN A 44 0.26 -2.15 -5.72
C GLN A 44 1.47 -1.30 -5.34
N VAL A 45 1.77 -0.25 -6.12
CA VAL A 45 2.87 0.68 -5.84
C VAL A 45 2.65 1.39 -4.50
N ILE A 46 1.46 1.95 -4.28
CA ILE A 46 1.13 2.63 -3.02
C ILE A 46 1.15 1.64 -1.85
N SER A 47 0.57 0.44 -1.99
CA SER A 47 0.59 -0.57 -0.92
C SER A 47 2.00 -1.06 -0.59
N ASN A 48 2.91 -1.10 -1.55
CA ASN A 48 4.32 -1.39 -1.30
C ASN A 48 5.02 -0.22 -0.59
N VAL A 49 4.72 1.02 -0.96
CA VAL A 49 5.26 2.21 -0.29
C VAL A 49 4.70 2.33 1.12
N GLU A 50 3.39 2.36 1.32
CA GLU A 50 2.74 2.39 2.63
C GLU A 50 3.07 1.15 3.47
N GLY A 51 3.25 -0.01 2.84
CA GLY A 51 3.65 -1.24 3.52
C GLY A 51 5.08 -1.16 4.04
N ASN A 52 5.96 -0.43 3.35
CA ASN A 52 7.30 -0.10 3.83
C ASN A 52 7.26 1.03 4.87
N GLU A 53 6.46 2.09 4.69
CA GLU A 53 6.29 3.16 5.67
C GLU A 53 5.67 2.63 6.98
N LYS A 54 4.72 1.69 6.92
CA LYS A 54 4.16 1.01 8.10
C LYS A 54 5.15 0.02 8.72
N LYS A 55 6.10 -0.53 7.96
CA LYS A 55 7.19 -1.33 8.50
C LYS A 55 8.23 -0.44 9.17
N GLU A 56 8.64 0.66 8.54
CA GLU A 56 9.52 1.67 9.13
C GLU A 56 8.89 2.31 10.38
N GLN A 57 7.58 2.58 10.38
CA GLN A 57 6.85 3.02 11.58
C GLN A 57 6.75 1.93 12.64
N LYS A 58 6.63 0.64 12.28
CA LYS A 58 6.64 -0.47 13.25
C LYS A 58 8.04 -0.76 13.80
N GLU A 59 9.08 -0.55 13.00
CA GLU A 59 10.48 -0.67 13.40
C GLU A 59 10.91 0.52 14.26
N ALA A 60 10.28 1.70 14.11
CA ALA A 60 10.46 2.85 15.00
C ALA A 60 9.87 2.68 16.42
N PHE A 61 9.08 1.60 16.67
CA PHE A 61 8.73 1.16 18.04
C PHE A 61 9.84 0.29 18.68
N SER A 62 11.01 0.18 18.04
CA SER A 62 12.11 -0.65 18.55
C SER A 62 12.97 0.13 19.55
N GLU A 63 13.40 -0.55 20.61
CA GLU A 63 14.14 -0.07 21.79
C GLU A 63 13.35 0.76 22.81
N GLU A 64 12.74 1.88 22.42
CA GLU A 64 12.15 2.82 23.40
C GLU A 64 10.81 2.31 23.96
N ASP A 65 9.98 1.71 23.11
CA ASP A 65 8.75 1.06 23.57
C ASP A 65 9.03 -0.28 24.27
N GLU A 66 10.11 -0.97 23.90
CA GLU A 66 10.58 -2.14 24.63
C GLU A 66 11.00 -1.77 26.07
N LYS A 67 11.69 -0.64 26.27
CA LYS A 67 12.03 -0.11 27.60
C LYS A 67 10.77 0.24 28.40
N ARG A 68 9.81 0.93 27.79
CA ARG A 68 8.54 1.28 28.47
C ARG A 68 7.72 0.05 28.86
N VAL A 69 7.69 -0.98 28.01
CA VAL A 69 7.03 -2.25 28.32
C VAL A 69 7.78 -2.97 29.44
N LYS A 70 9.12 -3.04 29.40
CA LYS A 70 9.93 -3.63 30.47
C LYS A 70 9.76 -2.93 31.81
N GLU A 71 9.73 -1.59 31.84
CA GLU A 71 9.48 -0.82 33.07
C GLU A 71 8.09 -1.05 33.64
N ARG A 72 7.06 -1.11 32.79
CA ARG A 72 5.70 -1.45 33.22
C ARG A 72 5.61 -2.87 33.77
N LEU A 73 6.29 -3.83 33.14
CA LEU A 73 6.32 -5.22 33.60
C LEU A 73 7.07 -5.38 34.92
N ARG A 74 8.20 -4.67 35.12
CA ARG A 74 8.89 -4.60 36.43
C ARG A 74 8.00 -3.98 37.51
N SER A 75 7.31 -2.89 37.19
CA SER A 75 6.39 -2.21 38.13
C SER A 75 5.22 -3.10 38.54
N LEU A 76 4.85 -4.05 37.70
CA LEU A 76 3.80 -5.04 37.95
C LEU A 76 4.35 -6.35 38.55
N GLY A 77 5.66 -6.47 38.77
CA GLY A 77 6.30 -7.63 39.38
C GLY A 77 6.46 -8.85 38.48
N TYR A 78 6.38 -8.67 37.15
CA TYR A 78 6.52 -9.75 36.17
C TYR A 78 7.96 -9.93 35.64
N LEU A 79 8.86 -9.01 35.97
CA LEU A 79 10.29 -9.06 35.62
C LEU A 79 11.10 -8.53 36.82
N ASP A 80 12.14 -9.26 37.24
CA ASP A 80 13.19 -8.77 38.16
C ASP A 80 14.31 -8.10 37.34
#